data_AF-A0A060I1D7-F1
#
_entry.id   AF-A0A060I1D7-F1
#
_cell.length_a   1.000
_cell.length_b   1.000
_cell.length_c   1.000
_cell.angle_alpha   90.00
_cell.angle_beta   90.00
_cell.angle_gamma   90.00
#
_symmetry.space_group_name_H-M   'P 1'
#
loop_
_entity.id
_entity.type
_entity.pdbx_description
1 polymer ?
#
loop_
_entity_poly.entity_id
_entity_poly.type
_entity_poly.pdbx_seq_one_letter_code
_entity_poly.pdbx_strand_id
1 'polypeptide(L)'
;MISFKEAVARTAASLDRQIADALDQSEVVLLNHGATADEIASFRAEYLAESQEWKAEALAEIIRGLSDWNAPTGTLQQIRNVLRISEPNIIG
;
A
#
# COMPACT_ATOMS: atom_id res chain seq x y z
N MET A 1 -21.96 -7.46 15.88
CA MET A 1 -20.90 -8.19 15.16
C MET A 1 -20.96 -7.76 13.70
N ILE A 2 -19.85 -7.32 13.10
CA ILE A 2 -19.85 -6.92 11.69
C ILE A 2 -19.76 -8.16 10.79
N SER A 3 -20.30 -8.08 9.58
CA SER A 3 -20.21 -9.19 8.62
C SER A 3 -18.79 -9.30 8.03
N PHE A 4 -18.44 -10.48 7.52
CA PHE A 4 -17.18 -10.69 6.80
C PHE A 4 -17.01 -9.71 5.63
N LYS A 5 -18.06 -9.53 4.82
CA LYS A 5 -18.08 -8.56 3.71
C LYS A 5 -17.82 -7.14 4.19
N GLU A 6 -18.39 -6.75 5.33
CA GLU A 6 -18.19 -5.43 5.90
C GLU A 6 -16.78 -5.25 6.48
N ALA A 7 -16.21 -6.28 7.10
CA ALA A 7 -14.82 -6.27 7.54
C ALA A 7 -13.87 -6.08 6.34
N VAL A 8 -14.03 -6.85 5.26
CA VAL A 8 -13.23 -6.71 4.03
C VAL A 8 -13.36 -5.32 3.42
N ALA A 9 -14.58 -4.78 3.33
CA ALA A 9 -14.81 -3.45 2.78
C ALA A 9 -14.13 -2.34 3.61
N ARG A 10 -14.19 -2.43 4.94
CA ARG A 10 -13.51 -1.49 5.85
C ARG A 10 -11.99 -1.60 5.72
N THR A 11 -11.45 -2.80 5.58
CA THR A 11 -10.02 -3.03 5.33
C THR A 11 -9.60 -2.41 4.00
N ALA A 12 -10.35 -2.65 2.92
CA ALA A 12 -10.05 -2.07 1.61
C ALA A 12 -10.02 -0.53 1.66
N ALA A 13 -11.01 0.09 2.31
CA ALA A 13 -11.06 1.55 2.48
C ALA A 13 -9.92 2.09 3.37
N SER A 14 -9.48 1.31 4.37
CA SER A 14 -8.32 1.66 5.19
C SER A 14 -7.02 1.63 4.38
N LEU A 15 -6.87 0.65 3.48
CA LEU A 15 -5.72 0.57 2.58
C LEU A 15 -5.73 1.73 1.57
N ASP A 16 -6.89 2.09 1.01
CA ASP A 16 -7.01 3.26 0.13
C ASP A 16 -6.54 4.55 0.82
N ARG A 17 -6.92 4.74 2.08
CA ARG A 17 -6.47 5.91 2.85
C ARG A 17 -4.97 5.91 3.06
N GLN A 18 -4.39 4.76 3.43
CA GLN A 18 -2.94 4.65 3.63
C GLN A 18 -2.15 4.90 2.35
N ILE A 19 -2.63 4.42 1.20
CA ILE A 19 -2.04 4.68 -0.12
C ILE A 19 -2.09 6.18 -0.43
N ALA A 20 -3.22 6.85 -0.18
CA ALA A 20 -3.35 8.28 -0.39
C ALA A 20 -2.43 9.09 0.54
N ASP A 21 -2.41 8.78 1.83
CA ASP A 21 -1.55 9.47 2.80
C ASP A 21 -0.06 9.31 2.47
N ALA A 22 0.35 8.12 2.01
CA ALA A 22 1.73 7.84 1.61
C ALA A 22 2.09 8.56 0.30
N LEU A 23 1.17 8.60 -0.68
CA LEU A 23 1.35 9.36 -1.91
C LEU A 23 1.55 10.85 -1.63
N ASP A 24 0.71 11.44 -0.78
CA ASP A 24 0.81 12.85 -0.38
C ASP A 24 2.17 13.15 0.30
N GLN A 25 2.64 12.25 1.17
CA GLN A 25 3.96 12.39 1.80
C GLN A 25 5.10 12.30 0.78
N SER A 26 5.05 11.35 -0.15
CA SER A 26 6.06 11.21 -1.20
C SER A 26 6.10 12.43 -2.12
N GLU A 27 4.95 13.01 -2.48
CA GLU A 27 4.89 14.24 -3.27
C GLU A 27 5.55 15.43 -2.57
N VAL A 28 5.33 15.59 -1.27
CA VAL A 28 6.00 16.64 -0.48
C VAL A 28 7.52 16.46 -0.52
N VAL A 29 8.00 15.23 -0.40
CA VAL A 29 9.44 14.92 -0.50
C VAL A 29 9.98 15.25 -1.89
N LEU A 30 9.29 14.84 -2.95
CA LEU A 30 9.70 15.11 -4.33
C LEU A 30 9.74 16.62 -4.63
N LEU A 31 8.73 17.37 -4.16
CA LEU A 31 8.71 18.84 -4.27
C LEU A 31 9.89 19.48 -3.55
N ASN A 32 10.23 19.02 -2.35
CA ASN A 32 11.40 19.51 -1.60
C ASN A 32 12.73 19.22 -2.32
N HIS A 33 12.77 18.20 -3.16
CA HIS A 33 13.92 17.82 -3.98
C HIS A 33 13.93 18.54 -5.35
N GLY A 34 12.97 19.42 -5.62
CA GLY A 34 12.90 20.19 -6.85
C GLY A 34 12.30 19.43 -8.03
N ALA A 35 11.53 18.37 -7.78
CA ALA A 35 10.81 17.66 -8.83
C ALA A 35 9.85 18.60 -9.57
N THR A 36 9.82 18.47 -10.87
CA THR A 36 8.91 19.19 -11.76
C THR A 36 7.49 18.63 -11.67
N ALA A 37 6.52 19.40 -12.16
CA ALA A 37 5.13 18.96 -12.22
C ALA A 37 4.95 17.68 -13.06
N ASP A 38 5.72 17.52 -14.13
CA ASP A 38 5.68 16.34 -15.01
C ASP A 38 6.26 15.10 -14.30
N GLU A 39 7.35 15.25 -13.56
CA GLU A 39 7.94 14.16 -12.76
C GLU A 39 6.99 13.70 -11.65
N ILE A 40 6.32 14.65 -10.98
CA ILE A 40 5.31 14.33 -9.96
C ILE A 40 4.10 13.63 -10.59
N ALA A 41 3.67 14.06 -11.78
CA ALA A 41 2.56 13.41 -12.49
C ALA A 41 2.92 11.98 -12.91
N SER A 42 4.15 11.75 -13.40
CA SER A 42 4.64 10.41 -13.75
C SER A 42 4.70 9.52 -12.51
N PHE A 43 5.31 10.03 -11.43
CA PHE A 43 5.40 9.33 -10.15
C PHE A 43 4.02 8.93 -9.62
N ARG A 44 3.04 9.86 -9.64
CA ARG A 44 1.66 9.57 -9.23
C ARG A 44 1.05 8.42 -10.00
N ALA A 45 1.21 8.42 -11.33
CA ALA A 45 0.62 7.41 -12.19
C ALA A 45 1.21 6.02 -11.90
N GLU A 46 2.54 5.93 -11.77
CA GLU A 46 3.25 4.70 -11.45
C GLU A 46 2.89 4.20 -10.04
N TYR A 47 2.98 5.09 -9.04
CA TYR A 47 2.67 4.78 -7.65
C TYR A 47 1.25 4.25 -7.47
N LEU A 48 0.26 4.86 -8.14
CA LEU A 48 -1.13 4.42 -8.07
C LEU A 48 -1.32 3.05 -8.73
N ALA A 49 -0.68 2.78 -9.86
CA ALA A 49 -0.77 1.48 -10.53
C ALA A 49 -0.23 0.35 -9.63
N GLU A 50 0.99 0.53 -9.12
CA GLU A 50 1.64 -0.45 -8.23
C GLU A 50 0.85 -0.63 -6.92
N SER A 51 0.35 0.46 -6.34
CA SER A 51 -0.42 0.41 -5.09
C SER A 51 -1.74 -0.33 -5.24
N GLN A 52 -2.41 -0.26 -6.40
CA GLN A 52 -3.64 -1.01 -6.65
C GLN A 52 -3.38 -2.51 -6.80
N GLU A 53 -2.29 -2.89 -7.47
CA GLU A 53 -1.87 -4.30 -7.54
C GLU A 53 -1.57 -4.84 -6.14
N TRP A 54 -0.76 -4.13 -5.37
CA TRP A 54 -0.44 -4.48 -3.99
C TRP A 54 -1.69 -4.59 -3.10
N LYS A 55 -2.62 -3.64 -3.21
CA LYS A 55 -3.88 -3.67 -2.45
C LYS A 55 -4.70 -4.91 -2.77
N ALA A 56 -4.77 -5.31 -4.04
CA ALA A 56 -5.49 -6.50 -4.46
C ALA A 56 -4.87 -7.76 -3.86
N GLU A 57 -3.54 -7.89 -3.88
CA GLU A 57 -2.82 -9.01 -3.26
C GLU A 57 -3.03 -9.06 -1.75
N ALA A 58 -2.87 -7.92 -1.07
CA ALA A 58 -3.04 -7.82 0.37
C ALA A 58 -4.47 -8.20 0.79
N LEU A 59 -5.49 -7.74 0.07
CA LEU A 59 -6.88 -8.11 0.34
C LEU A 59 -7.15 -9.59 0.08
N ALA A 60 -6.59 -10.18 -0.98
CA ALA A 60 -6.73 -11.60 -1.26
C ALA A 60 -6.16 -12.45 -0.12
N GLU A 61 -5.00 -12.08 0.41
CA GLU A 61 -4.37 -12.75 1.54
C GLU A 61 -5.15 -12.59 2.85
N ILE A 62 -5.69 -11.40 3.11
CA ILE A 62 -6.55 -11.16 4.27
C ILE A 62 -7.83 -12.00 4.16
N ILE A 63 -8.47 -12.03 2.99
CA ILE A 63 -9.65 -12.87 2.74
C ILE A 63 -9.31 -14.34 2.96
N ARG A 64 -8.17 -14.81 2.44
CA ARG A 64 -7.70 -16.18 2.59
C ARG A 64 -7.48 -16.54 4.06
N GLY A 65 -6.73 -15.74 4.80
CA GLY A 65 -6.45 -16.00 6.22
C GLY A 65 -7.69 -15.92 7.11
N LEU A 66 -8.67 -15.07 6.76
CA LEU A 66 -9.96 -15.01 7.46
C LEU A 66 -10.91 -16.15 7.07
N SER A 67 -10.72 -16.80 5.92
CA SER A 67 -11.56 -17.91 5.44
C SER A 67 -10.98 -19.28 5.80
N ASP A 68 -9.66 -19.39 5.93
CA ASP A 68 -8.96 -20.61 6.34
C ASP A 68 -7.81 -20.25 7.30
N TRP A 69 -8.05 -20.53 8.59
CA TRP A 69 -7.12 -20.20 9.68
C TRP A 69 -5.86 -21.07 9.70
N ASN A 70 -5.84 -22.18 8.95
CA ASN A 70 -4.68 -23.07 8.83
C ASN A 70 -3.85 -22.78 7.58
N ALA A 71 -4.24 -21.78 6.78
CA ALA A 71 -3.60 -21.51 5.52
C ALA A 71 -2.19 -20.89 5.76
N PRO A 72 -1.12 -21.43 5.16
CA PRO A 72 0.24 -20.94 5.41
C PRO A 72 0.37 -19.48 4.98
N THR A 73 0.78 -18.60 5.89
CA THR A 73 0.92 -17.15 5.64
C THR A 73 2.27 -16.85 5.00
N GLY A 74 2.34 -16.89 3.66
CA GLY A 74 3.55 -16.55 2.90
C GLY A 74 3.79 -15.04 2.73
N THR A 75 2.76 -14.20 2.85
CA THR A 75 2.78 -12.85 2.26
C THR A 75 2.78 -11.71 3.28
N LEU A 76 2.38 -11.94 4.55
CA LEU A 76 2.45 -10.91 5.59
C LEU A 76 3.89 -10.43 5.85
N GLN A 77 4.88 -11.31 5.66
CA GLN A 77 6.30 -10.96 5.75
C GLN A 77 6.78 -10.11 4.56
N GLN A 78 6.23 -10.31 3.37
CA GLN A 78 6.47 -9.46 2.19
C GLN A 78 5.84 -8.08 2.36
N ILE A 79 4.62 -8.00 2.90
CA ILE A 79 3.93 -6.74 3.22
C ILE A 79 4.76 -5.90 4.21
N ARG A 80 5.33 -6.53 5.24
CA ARG A 80 6.25 -5.84 6.19
C ARG A 80 7.54 -5.37 5.52
N ASN A 81 8.04 -6.11 4.54
CA ASN A 81 9.28 -5.75 3.84
C ASN A 81 9.05 -4.58 2.86
N VAL A 82 7.93 -4.53 2.14
CA VAL A 82 7.61 -3.40 1.24
C VAL A 82 7.40 -2.10 2.01
N LEU A 83 6.66 -2.13 3.13
CA LEU A 83 6.51 -0.97 4.03
C LEU A 83 7.84 -0.49 4.63
N ARG A 84 8.87 -1.34 4.66
CA ARG A 84 10.23 -1.01 5.09
C ARG A 84 11.11 -0.52 3.93
N ILE A 85 10.79 -0.84 2.69
CA ILE A 85 11.52 -0.36 1.49
C ILE A 85 11.09 1.09 1.13
N SER A 86 9.99 1.60 1.70
CA SER A 86 9.57 3.00 1.59
C SER A 86 10.31 3.98 2.52
N GLU A 87 11.27 3.53 3.32
CA GLU A 87 12.25 4.45 3.93
C GLU A 87 13.33 4.74 2.88
N PRO A 88 13.41 5.97 2.30
CA PRO A 88 14.55 6.33 1.50
C PRO A 88 15.79 6.17 2.39
N ASN A 89 16.74 5.37 1.92
CA ASN A 89 18.04 5.19 2.54
C ASN A 89 18.82 6.51 2.44
N ILE A 90 18.45 7.49 3.28
CA ILE A 90 19.29 8.63 3.60
C ILE A 90 20.27 8.11 4.64
N ILE A 91 21.37 7.51 4.17
CA ILE A 91 22.75 7.56 4.69
C ILE A 91 23.57 6.60 3.79
N GLY A 92 24.49 7.17 3.01
CA GLY A 92 25.44 6.46 2.14
C GLY A 92 25.91 7.31 0.98
#